data_AF-A0A3M1Q0X4-F1
#
_entry.id   AF-A0A3M1Q0X4-F1
#
_cell.length_a   1.000
_cell.length_b   1.000
_cell.length_c   1.000
_cell.angle_alpha   90.00
_cell.angle_beta   90.00
_cell.angle_gamma   90.00
#
_symmetry.space_group_name_H-M   'P 1'
#
loop_
_entity.id
_entity.type
_entity.pdbx_description
1 polymer ?
#
loop_
_entity_poly.entity_id
_entity_poly.type
_entity_poly.pdbx_seq_one_letter_code
_entity_poly.pdbx_strand_id
1 'polypeptide(L)'
;MSLPGACAVPQARSHRPDEEGAMRKRVRRIVACADVAGDVDRLERLLDRVADDGTEAVALVGNLAGGPGGPRRLKEVLQVLGESGVPAYLVPGPDDAPISEWLREAWNMEIVFPNLHGVHGAFAFAPGWIAFAGLGGLVEDDRDRPRDEQERLVYPGWEAEYRLKPLANLKDYPKVFLFATPPVHKGRQAPGSQTIAELIKTHNPRVAVVAGDEPYDERLGPTLVVSPGALAEGRYATVALDEGEARFDTL
;
A
#
# COMPACT_ATOMS: atom_id res chain seq x y z
N MET A 1 -69.10 7.91 -6.55
CA MET A 1 -67.78 7.37 -6.87
C MET A 1 -66.87 8.54 -7.19
N SER A 2 -66.11 9.02 -6.20
CA SER A 2 -65.17 10.12 -6.35
C SER A 2 -63.79 9.60 -5.94
N LEU A 3 -62.83 9.65 -6.85
CA LEU A 3 -61.43 9.31 -6.58
C LEU A 3 -60.76 10.48 -5.84
N PRO A 4 -59.94 10.24 -4.81
CA PRO A 4 -59.18 11.30 -4.15
C PRO A 4 -57.76 11.44 -4.75
N GLY A 5 -57.34 12.70 -4.89
CA GLY A 5 -56.00 13.18 -4.55
C GLY A 5 -54.83 12.74 -5.42
N ALA A 6 -54.51 13.55 -6.45
CA ALA A 6 -53.17 13.56 -7.04
C ALA A 6 -52.16 14.08 -6.00
N CYS A 7 -51.29 13.20 -5.52
CA CYS A 7 -50.15 13.55 -4.69
C CYS A 7 -49.07 14.16 -5.59
N ALA A 8 -48.83 15.47 -5.48
CA ALA A 8 -47.78 16.15 -6.21
C ALA A 8 -46.41 15.72 -5.65
N VAL A 9 -45.61 15.05 -6.49
CA VAL A 9 -44.23 14.68 -6.19
C VAL A 9 -43.39 15.97 -6.18
N PRO A 10 -42.66 16.30 -5.11
CA PRO A 10 -41.74 17.44 -5.13
C PRO A 10 -40.60 17.14 -6.10
N GLN A 11 -40.37 18.03 -7.06
CA GLN A 11 -39.19 17.96 -7.92
C GLN A 11 -37.93 18.09 -7.04
N ALA A 12 -37.18 17.00 -6.94
CA ALA A 12 -35.86 17.02 -6.34
C ALA A 12 -34.99 18.01 -7.13
N ARG A 13 -34.66 19.13 -6.50
CA ARG A 13 -33.63 20.05 -7.01
C ARG A 13 -32.35 19.25 -7.13
N SER A 14 -31.83 19.14 -8.35
CA SER A 14 -30.54 18.54 -8.63
C SER A 14 -29.46 19.37 -7.93
N HIS A 15 -29.05 18.94 -6.73
CA HIS A 15 -27.78 19.35 -6.19
C HIS A 15 -26.72 18.62 -7.02
N ARG A 16 -26.19 19.32 -8.04
CA ARG A 16 -24.86 18.97 -8.55
C ARG A 16 -23.91 19.27 -7.39
N PRO A 17 -23.16 18.29 -6.88
CA PRO A 17 -22.08 18.60 -5.96
C PRO A 17 -21.12 19.54 -6.71
N ASP A 18 -20.83 20.66 -6.07
CA ASP A 18 -20.08 21.76 -6.61
C ASP A 18 -18.73 21.31 -7.18
N GLU A 19 -18.35 21.92 -8.31
CA GLU A 19 -17.13 21.73 -9.10
C GLU A 19 -15.85 22.22 -8.37
N GLU A 20 -15.81 22.16 -7.03
CA GLU A 20 -14.70 22.64 -6.18
C GLU A 20 -14.01 21.52 -5.38
N GLY A 21 -14.16 20.27 -5.80
CA GLY A 21 -13.20 19.23 -5.45
C GLY A 21 -12.13 19.16 -6.54
N ALA A 22 -11.02 19.89 -6.41
CA ALA A 22 -9.91 19.82 -7.35
C ALA A 22 -9.63 18.35 -7.70
N MET A 23 -9.98 17.95 -8.92
CA MET A 23 -9.88 16.57 -9.37
C MET A 23 -8.41 16.19 -9.22
N ARG A 24 -8.07 15.46 -8.15
CA ARG A 24 -6.68 15.16 -7.79
C ARG A 24 -6.02 14.61 -9.06
N LYS A 25 -4.92 15.25 -9.47
CA LYS A 25 -4.20 14.88 -10.69
C LYS A 25 -3.81 13.41 -10.58
N ARG A 26 -3.83 12.72 -11.72
CA ARG A 26 -3.42 11.31 -11.80
C ARG A 26 -2.07 11.14 -11.13
N VAL A 27 -1.94 10.15 -10.25
CA VAL A 27 -0.67 9.83 -9.58
C VAL A 27 0.37 9.43 -10.63
N ARG A 28 1.49 10.14 -10.65
CA ARG A 28 2.68 9.92 -11.47
C ARG A 28 3.92 9.72 -10.61
N ARG A 29 3.94 10.30 -9.41
CA ARG A 29 5.05 10.19 -8.46
C ARG A 29 4.57 9.67 -7.13
N ILE A 30 5.25 8.64 -6.64
CA ILE A 30 5.05 8.11 -5.30
C ILE A 30 6.33 8.20 -4.47
N VAL A 31 6.16 8.30 -3.17
CA VAL A 31 7.23 7.99 -2.21
C VAL A 31 7.01 6.57 -1.72
N ALA A 32 8.02 5.73 -1.89
CA ALA A 32 8.08 4.37 -1.37
C ALA A 32 8.95 4.36 -0.10
N CYS A 33 8.43 3.76 0.96
CA CYS A 33 9.15 3.54 2.20
C CYS A 33 8.82 2.15 2.76
N ALA A 34 9.75 1.60 3.54
CA ALA A 34 9.57 0.32 4.20
C ALA A 34 10.08 0.39 5.63
N ASP A 35 9.62 -0.51 6.50
CA ASP A 35 10.16 -0.72 7.85
C ASP A 35 10.34 0.58 8.67
N VAL A 36 9.20 1.23 8.98
CA VAL A 36 9.16 2.41 9.88
C VAL A 36 9.59 2.00 11.30
N ALA A 37 9.28 0.76 11.70
CA ALA A 37 9.57 0.21 13.02
C ALA A 37 9.14 1.12 14.20
N GLY A 38 8.04 1.86 14.02
CA GLY A 38 7.49 2.80 15.01
C GLY A 38 8.25 4.13 15.16
N ASP A 39 9.21 4.46 14.28
CA ASP A 39 9.90 5.76 14.28
C ASP A 39 9.03 6.86 13.64
N VAL A 40 8.07 7.33 14.43
CA VAL A 40 7.07 8.34 14.04
C VAL A 40 7.75 9.67 13.64
N ASP A 41 8.70 10.16 14.43
CA ASP A 41 9.42 11.41 14.16
C ASP A 41 10.10 11.39 12.79
N ARG A 42 10.62 10.24 12.39
CA ARG A 42 11.27 10.08 11.10
C ARG A 42 10.28 10.01 9.95
N LEU A 43 9.13 9.39 10.17
CA LEU A 43 8.04 9.40 9.21
C LEU A 43 7.50 10.82 8.99
N GLU A 44 7.32 11.61 10.06
CA GLU A 44 6.94 13.03 9.97
C GLU A 44 7.95 13.82 9.13
N ARG A 45 9.25 13.71 9.44
CA ARG A 45 10.31 14.37 8.65
C ARG A 45 10.30 13.99 7.18
N LEU A 46 9.99 12.73 6.86
CA LEU A 46 9.83 12.30 5.47
C LEU A 46 8.65 13.00 4.82
N LEU A 47 7.48 12.97 5.47
CA LEU A 47 6.26 13.56 4.93
C LEU A 47 6.40 15.07 4.72
N ASP A 48 7.03 15.77 5.66
CA ASP A 48 7.36 17.20 5.52
C ASP A 48 8.27 17.46 4.32
N ARG A 49 9.33 16.66 4.17
CA ARG A 49 10.27 16.79 3.06
C ARG A 49 9.61 16.57 1.71
N VAL A 50 8.72 15.58 1.61
CA VAL A 50 8.14 15.17 0.32
C VAL A 50 6.85 15.91 -0.03
N ALA A 51 6.28 16.67 0.90
CA ALA A 51 5.15 17.57 0.66
C ALA A 51 5.49 18.64 -0.38
N ASP A 52 6.72 19.15 -0.37
CA ASP A 52 7.19 20.20 -1.28
C ASP A 52 7.65 19.65 -2.65
N ASP A 53 7.97 18.35 -2.74
CA ASP A 53 8.57 17.72 -3.92
C ASP A 53 7.52 17.18 -4.94
N GLY A 54 6.24 17.50 -4.72
CA GLY A 54 5.15 17.09 -5.62
C GLY A 54 4.81 15.61 -5.53
N THR A 55 5.01 15.00 -4.35
CA THR A 55 4.58 13.62 -4.08
C THR A 55 3.05 13.53 -4.09
N GLU A 56 2.51 12.58 -4.84
CA GLU A 56 1.07 12.45 -5.05
C GLU A 56 0.47 11.25 -4.29
N ALA A 57 1.31 10.31 -3.85
CA ALA A 57 0.92 9.21 -2.96
C ALA A 57 2.13 8.62 -2.22
N VAL A 58 1.85 7.94 -1.11
CA VAL A 58 2.81 7.15 -0.31
C VAL A 58 2.50 5.66 -0.47
N ALA A 59 3.53 4.86 -0.72
CA ALA A 59 3.47 3.40 -0.68
C ALA A 59 4.36 2.90 0.47
N LEU A 60 3.74 2.38 1.52
CA LEU A 60 4.41 2.01 2.76
C LEU A 60 4.32 0.50 3.01
N VAL A 61 5.46 -0.15 3.07
CA VAL A 61 5.57 -1.58 3.38
C VAL A 61 6.04 -1.76 4.82
N GLY A 62 5.40 -2.63 5.60
CA GLY A 62 5.84 -2.86 6.98
C GLY A 62 7.24 -3.47 7.10
N ASN A 63 7.80 -3.53 8.30
CA ASN A 63 7.09 -3.41 9.58
C ASN A 63 6.76 -1.96 10.00
N LEU A 64 5.55 -1.73 10.49
CA LEU A 64 5.07 -0.38 10.83
C LEU A 64 5.28 -0.02 12.29
N ALA A 65 4.95 -0.93 13.21
CA ALA A 65 4.80 -0.58 14.63
C ALA A 65 6.06 -0.81 15.47
N GLY A 66 6.95 -1.73 15.06
CA GLY A 66 8.21 -2.06 15.73
C GLY A 66 8.07 -2.59 17.17
N GLY A 67 8.29 -3.89 17.39
CA GLY A 67 8.52 -4.49 18.72
C GLY A 67 7.40 -4.31 19.76
N PRO A 68 7.70 -4.48 21.08
CA PRO A 68 6.69 -4.44 22.15
C PRO A 68 6.00 -3.07 22.25
N GLY A 69 4.66 -3.05 22.20
CA GLY A 69 3.85 -1.81 22.15
C GLY A 69 3.02 -1.66 20.87
N GLY A 70 3.14 -2.62 19.94
CA GLY A 70 2.48 -2.76 18.63
C GLY A 70 1.28 -1.85 18.35
N PRO A 71 0.11 -2.04 18.99
CA PRO A 71 -1.11 -1.31 18.63
C PRO A 71 -1.03 0.21 18.79
N ARG A 72 -0.37 0.68 19.86
CA ARG A 72 -0.24 2.11 20.11
C ARG A 72 0.65 2.77 19.05
N ARG A 73 1.79 2.16 18.77
CA ARG A 73 2.73 2.65 17.76
C ARG A 73 2.16 2.58 16.36
N LEU A 74 1.43 1.52 16.03
CA LEU A 74 0.69 1.43 14.77
C LEU A 74 -0.27 2.60 14.63
N LYS A 75 -1.08 2.88 15.64
CA LYS A 75 -2.00 4.01 15.62
C LYS A 75 -1.27 5.34 15.40
N GLU A 76 -0.15 5.57 16.08
CA GLU A 76 0.65 6.80 15.95
C GLU A 76 1.20 6.94 14.51
N VAL A 77 1.73 5.86 13.91
CA VAL A 77 2.18 5.83 12.51
C VAL A 77 1.03 6.13 11.54
N LEU A 78 -0.14 5.49 11.73
CA LEU A 78 -1.32 5.71 10.89
C LEU A 78 -1.84 7.14 11.03
N GLN A 79 -1.82 7.70 12.24
CA GLN A 79 -2.24 9.07 12.50
C GLN A 79 -1.37 10.07 11.75
N VAL A 80 -0.04 9.92 11.80
CA VAL A 80 0.90 10.79 11.05
C VAL A 80 0.68 10.72 9.54
N LEU A 81 0.49 9.52 8.99
CA LEU A 81 0.14 9.37 7.57
C LEU A 81 -1.20 10.05 7.24
N GLY A 82 -2.19 9.90 8.11
CA GLY A 82 -3.53 10.46 7.94
C GLY A 82 -3.49 11.98 7.92
N GLU A 83 -2.82 12.58 8.91
CA GLU A 83 -2.67 14.02 9.09
C GLU A 83 -1.92 14.70 7.94
N SER A 84 -1.03 13.99 7.24
CA SER A 84 -0.34 14.51 6.05
C SER A 84 -1.29 14.90 4.90
N GLY A 85 -2.49 14.31 4.85
CA GLY A 85 -3.46 14.51 3.75
C GLY A 85 -3.08 13.90 2.40
N VAL A 86 -1.88 13.35 2.27
CA VAL A 86 -1.39 12.63 1.08
C VAL A 86 -2.02 11.23 1.05
N PRO A 87 -2.52 10.75 -0.10
CA PRO A 87 -2.98 9.36 -0.24
C PRO A 87 -1.88 8.37 0.17
N ALA A 88 -2.15 7.49 1.12
CA ALA A 88 -1.20 6.49 1.61
C ALA A 88 -1.79 5.08 1.48
N TYR A 89 -0.99 4.19 0.90
CA TYR A 89 -1.33 2.78 0.69
C TYR A 89 -0.33 1.95 1.46
N LEU A 90 -0.82 1.01 2.27
CA LEU A 90 0.03 0.29 3.19
C LEU A 90 -0.30 -1.20 3.32
N VAL A 91 0.74 -1.98 3.62
CA VAL A 91 0.66 -3.39 3.98
C VAL A 91 1.48 -3.64 5.25
N PRO A 92 1.07 -4.58 6.13
CA PRO A 92 1.86 -4.93 7.30
C PRO A 92 3.14 -5.69 6.92
N GLY A 93 4.14 -5.66 7.77
CA GLY A 93 5.32 -6.52 7.70
C GLY A 93 5.12 -7.79 8.55
N PRO A 94 6.07 -8.74 8.52
CA PRO A 94 5.98 -9.97 9.31
C PRO A 94 5.78 -9.74 10.81
N ASP A 95 6.32 -8.65 11.35
CA ASP A 95 6.35 -8.37 12.79
C ASP A 95 5.21 -7.43 13.25
N ASP A 96 4.27 -7.10 12.35
CA ASP A 96 3.05 -6.34 12.67
C ASP A 96 1.89 -7.25 13.13
N ALA A 97 2.22 -8.45 13.63
CA ALA A 97 1.27 -9.34 14.26
C ALA A 97 0.87 -8.84 15.68
N PRO A 98 -0.34 -9.15 16.17
CA PRO A 98 -1.38 -9.97 15.54
C PRO A 98 -2.19 -9.19 14.47
N ILE A 99 -2.57 -9.88 13.38
CA ILE A 99 -3.27 -9.25 12.25
C ILE A 99 -4.59 -8.59 12.67
N SER A 100 -5.27 -9.12 13.68
CA SER A 100 -6.55 -8.60 14.16
C SER A 100 -6.41 -7.18 14.73
N GLU A 101 -5.27 -6.87 15.36
CA GLU A 101 -4.99 -5.54 15.88
C GLU A 101 -4.64 -4.60 14.72
N TRP A 102 -3.81 -5.06 13.78
CA TRP A 102 -3.47 -4.28 12.60
C TRP A 102 -4.72 -3.88 11.79
N LEU A 103 -5.59 -4.85 11.50
CA LEU A 103 -6.84 -4.62 10.76
C LEU A 103 -7.80 -3.70 11.52
N ARG A 104 -7.91 -3.83 12.84
CA ARG A 104 -8.77 -2.98 13.65
C ARG A 104 -8.30 -1.53 13.63
N GLU A 105 -7.00 -1.30 13.83
CA GLU A 105 -6.46 0.06 13.84
C GLU A 105 -6.47 0.68 12.43
N ALA A 106 -6.15 -0.09 11.38
CA ALA A 106 -6.30 0.35 9.99
C ALA A 106 -7.74 0.77 9.71
N TRP A 107 -8.73 -0.08 10.01
CA TRP A 107 -10.14 0.23 9.80
C TRP A 107 -10.60 1.49 10.56
N ASN A 108 -10.20 1.63 11.83
CA ASN A 108 -10.52 2.82 12.63
C ASN A 108 -9.94 4.09 12.00
N MET A 109 -8.68 4.04 11.54
CA MET A 109 -7.98 5.19 10.99
C MET A 109 -8.46 5.54 9.58
N GLU A 110 -8.85 4.57 8.75
CA GLU A 110 -9.46 4.84 7.42
C GLU A 110 -10.79 5.58 7.52
N ILE A 111 -11.57 5.37 8.59
CA ILE A 111 -12.80 6.13 8.85
C ILE A 111 -12.49 7.59 9.17
N VAL A 112 -11.42 7.84 9.92
CA VAL A 112 -11.02 9.20 10.35
C VAL A 112 -10.28 9.92 9.22
N PHE A 113 -9.46 9.21 8.47
CA PHE A 113 -8.56 9.71 7.44
C PHE A 113 -8.82 8.98 6.11
N PRO A 114 -9.72 9.51 5.25
CA PRO A 114 -10.09 8.87 3.98
C PRO A 114 -8.96 8.76 2.95
N ASN A 115 -7.81 9.38 3.21
CA ASN A 115 -6.60 9.26 2.41
C ASN A 115 -5.75 8.03 2.79
N LEU A 116 -6.08 7.31 3.86
CA LEU A 116 -5.41 6.08 4.25
C LEU A 116 -6.11 4.87 3.64
N HIS A 117 -5.32 3.90 3.18
CA HIS A 117 -5.81 2.66 2.61
C HIS A 117 -4.90 1.47 2.98
N GLY A 118 -5.37 0.60 3.86
CA GLY A 118 -4.82 -0.73 4.06
C GLY A 118 -5.13 -1.63 2.86
N VAL A 119 -4.11 -2.01 2.10
CA VAL A 119 -4.27 -2.83 0.89
C VAL A 119 -3.83 -4.29 1.09
N HIS A 120 -3.66 -4.73 2.34
CA HIS A 120 -3.28 -6.10 2.69
C HIS A 120 -4.36 -7.11 2.26
N GLY A 121 -4.08 -7.89 1.20
CA GLY A 121 -5.04 -8.83 0.63
C GLY A 121 -6.23 -8.16 -0.06
N ALA A 122 -6.11 -6.87 -0.37
CA ALA A 122 -7.15 -6.03 -0.95
C ALA A 122 -6.55 -5.08 -1.99
N PHE A 123 -7.36 -4.12 -2.47
CA PHE A 123 -6.89 -3.05 -3.32
C PHE A 123 -7.67 -1.76 -3.07
N ALA A 124 -7.06 -0.63 -3.41
CA ALA A 124 -7.68 0.68 -3.42
C ALA A 124 -7.25 1.46 -4.67
N PHE A 125 -8.08 2.42 -5.10
CA PHE A 125 -7.78 3.27 -6.25
C PHE A 125 -7.22 4.61 -5.81
N ALA A 126 -6.07 4.96 -6.38
CA ALA A 126 -5.55 6.30 -6.34
C ALA A 126 -6.16 7.19 -7.44
N PRO A 127 -6.08 8.52 -7.29
CA PRO A 127 -6.45 9.45 -8.35
C PRO A 127 -5.83 9.08 -9.70
N GLY A 128 -6.65 9.12 -10.76
CA GLY A 128 -6.27 8.64 -12.09
C GLY A 128 -6.38 7.13 -12.29
N TRP A 129 -7.12 6.44 -11.42
CA TRP A 129 -7.48 5.02 -11.54
C TRP A 129 -6.29 4.06 -11.54
N ILE A 130 -5.28 4.35 -10.71
CA ILE A 130 -4.18 3.43 -10.45
C ILE A 130 -4.55 2.55 -9.27
N ALA A 131 -4.53 1.24 -9.47
CA ALA A 131 -4.85 0.27 -8.43
C ALA A 131 -3.61 -0.02 -7.57
N PHE A 132 -3.67 0.32 -6.29
CA PHE A 132 -2.71 -0.12 -5.29
C PHE A 132 -3.24 -1.39 -4.65
N ALA A 133 -2.43 -2.43 -4.62
CA ALA A 133 -2.79 -3.72 -4.05
C ALA A 133 -1.57 -4.37 -3.43
N GLY A 134 -1.74 -5.31 -2.52
CA GLY A 134 -0.58 -5.95 -1.94
C GLY A 134 -0.89 -7.08 -1.00
N LEU A 135 0.17 -7.73 -0.55
CA LEU A 135 0.10 -8.65 0.56
C LEU A 135 1.30 -8.41 1.49
N GLY A 136 0.95 -8.05 2.72
CA GLY A 136 1.91 -7.92 3.80
C GLY A 136 2.30 -9.25 4.42
N GLY A 137 3.21 -9.22 5.38
CA GLY A 137 3.76 -10.42 6.01
C GLY A 137 4.72 -11.21 5.13
N LEU A 138 5.23 -12.30 5.69
CA LEU A 138 6.14 -13.21 5.01
C LEU A 138 5.35 -14.19 4.14
N VAL A 139 5.63 -14.21 2.83
CA VAL A 139 5.06 -15.20 1.90
C VAL A 139 6.07 -16.31 1.71
N GLU A 140 5.71 -17.51 2.16
CA GLU A 140 6.54 -18.70 1.98
C GLU A 140 6.07 -19.54 0.79
N ASP A 141 7.02 -20.04 0.00
CA ASP A 141 6.75 -20.83 -1.20
C ASP A 141 6.34 -22.28 -0.88
N ASP A 142 6.57 -22.74 0.36
CA ASP A 142 6.09 -24.03 0.83
C ASP A 142 4.57 -24.00 1.02
N ARG A 143 3.86 -24.82 0.25
CA ARG A 143 2.40 -24.87 0.24
C ARG A 143 1.81 -25.46 1.52
N ASP A 144 2.59 -26.28 2.22
CA ASP A 144 2.16 -26.97 3.44
C ASP A 144 2.51 -26.18 4.71
N ARG A 145 3.19 -25.03 4.57
CA ARG A 145 3.49 -24.15 5.69
C ARG A 145 2.19 -23.64 6.32
N PRO A 146 2.02 -23.78 7.66
CA PRO A 146 0.86 -23.21 8.33
C PRO A 146 0.91 -21.68 8.29
N ARG A 147 -0.25 -21.09 8.07
CA ARG A 147 -0.48 -19.65 8.25
C ARG A 147 -0.26 -19.28 9.71
N ASP A 148 0.43 -18.18 9.94
CA ASP A 148 0.49 -17.50 11.24
C ASP A 148 0.03 -16.05 11.07
N GLU A 149 -0.78 -15.61 12.01
CA GLU A 149 -1.35 -14.26 12.04
C GLU A 149 -1.36 -13.70 13.48
N GLN A 150 -0.80 -14.43 14.44
CA GLN A 150 -0.84 -14.08 15.86
C GLN A 150 0.54 -13.68 16.38
N GLU A 151 1.56 -14.50 16.12
CA GLU A 151 2.92 -14.21 16.60
C GLU A 151 3.75 -13.56 15.50
N ARG A 152 3.56 -14.00 14.26
CA ARG A 152 4.19 -13.44 13.08
C ARG A 152 3.26 -13.58 11.88
N LEU A 153 3.22 -12.59 11.00
CA LEU A 153 2.42 -12.67 9.78
C LEU A 153 3.15 -13.53 8.75
N VAL A 154 2.66 -14.75 8.55
CA VAL A 154 3.19 -15.73 7.59
C VAL A 154 2.04 -16.32 6.77
N TYR A 155 2.18 -16.27 5.45
CA TYR A 155 1.19 -16.75 4.50
C TYR A 155 1.80 -17.77 3.54
N PRO A 156 1.15 -18.92 3.30
CA PRO A 156 1.57 -19.82 2.23
C PRO A 156 1.27 -19.20 0.86
N GLY A 157 2.07 -19.52 -0.15
CA GLY A 157 1.97 -18.90 -1.48
C GLY A 157 0.58 -18.98 -2.13
N TRP A 158 -0.15 -20.10 -1.94
CA TRP A 158 -1.51 -20.24 -2.47
C TRP A 158 -2.49 -19.22 -1.90
N GLU A 159 -2.29 -18.78 -0.64
CA GLU A 159 -3.15 -17.78 -0.03
C GLU A 159 -2.89 -16.40 -0.63
N ALA A 160 -1.63 -16.09 -0.97
CA ALA A 160 -1.28 -14.87 -1.67
C ALA A 160 -1.92 -14.81 -3.07
N GLU A 161 -1.84 -15.91 -3.82
CA GLU A 161 -2.54 -16.06 -5.09
C GLU A 161 -4.06 -15.90 -4.94
N TYR A 162 -4.64 -16.54 -3.92
CA TYR A 162 -6.07 -16.48 -3.69
C TYR A 162 -6.56 -15.06 -3.37
N ARG A 163 -5.88 -14.35 -2.45
CA ARG A 163 -6.25 -12.99 -2.05
C ARG A 163 -6.11 -11.99 -3.18
N LEU A 164 -5.13 -12.16 -4.07
CA LEU A 164 -4.88 -11.25 -5.20
C LEU A 164 -5.59 -11.65 -6.50
N LYS A 165 -6.25 -12.81 -6.54
CA LYS A 165 -7.08 -13.26 -7.67
C LYS A 165 -8.05 -12.20 -8.21
N PRO A 166 -8.73 -11.37 -7.39
CA PRO A 166 -9.64 -10.33 -7.90
C PRO A 166 -8.98 -9.33 -8.86
N LEU A 167 -7.65 -9.13 -8.76
CA LEU A 167 -6.89 -8.23 -9.63
C LEU A 167 -6.86 -8.69 -11.09
N ALA A 168 -7.17 -9.96 -11.37
CA ALA A 168 -7.35 -10.46 -12.73
C ALA A 168 -8.51 -9.79 -13.47
N ASN A 169 -9.46 -9.18 -12.74
CA ASN A 169 -10.57 -8.42 -13.30
C ASN A 169 -10.21 -6.94 -13.57
N LEU A 170 -9.03 -6.49 -13.13
CA LEU A 170 -8.57 -5.09 -13.25
C LEU A 170 -7.53 -4.93 -14.36
N LYS A 171 -7.70 -5.61 -15.51
CA LYS A 171 -6.68 -5.66 -16.57
C LYS A 171 -6.35 -4.29 -17.16
N ASP A 172 -7.36 -3.43 -17.30
CA ASP A 172 -7.22 -2.13 -17.94
C ASP A 172 -6.66 -1.04 -17.02
N TYR A 173 -6.48 -1.35 -15.73
CA TYR A 173 -5.95 -0.41 -14.75
C TYR A 173 -4.44 -0.61 -14.54
N PRO A 174 -3.64 0.46 -14.58
CA PRO A 174 -2.26 0.42 -14.11
C PRO A 174 -2.23 0.05 -12.62
N LYS A 175 -1.23 -0.73 -12.21
CA LYS A 175 -1.14 -1.26 -10.85
C LYS A 175 0.19 -0.91 -10.20
N VAL A 176 0.14 -0.69 -8.90
CA VAL A 176 1.30 -0.62 -8.00
C VAL A 176 1.12 -1.69 -6.94
N PHE A 177 2.09 -2.58 -6.79
CA PHE A 177 2.05 -3.67 -5.82
C PHE A 177 2.89 -3.35 -4.60
N LEU A 178 2.42 -3.77 -3.42
CA LEU A 178 3.12 -3.65 -2.15
C LEU A 178 3.29 -5.05 -1.55
N PHE A 179 4.53 -5.48 -1.30
CA PHE A 179 4.80 -6.77 -0.66
C PHE A 179 5.83 -6.63 0.45
N ALA A 180 5.54 -7.15 1.63
CA ALA A 180 6.59 -7.26 2.66
C ALA A 180 7.64 -8.33 2.32
N THR A 181 7.34 -9.23 1.39
CA THR A 181 8.28 -10.25 0.90
C THR A 181 8.81 -9.88 -0.48
N PRO A 182 10.15 -9.81 -0.68
CA PRO A 182 10.71 -9.56 -2.00
C PRO A 182 10.55 -10.77 -2.94
N PRO A 183 10.44 -10.58 -4.27
CA PRO A 183 10.46 -11.67 -5.22
C PRO A 183 11.84 -12.33 -5.27
N VAL A 184 11.88 -13.62 -5.63
CA VAL A 184 13.14 -14.23 -6.09
C VAL A 184 13.53 -13.62 -7.44
N HIS A 185 14.81 -13.29 -7.58
CA HIS A 185 15.35 -12.81 -8.85
C HIS A 185 16.75 -13.36 -9.10
N LYS A 186 16.99 -13.86 -10.31
CA LYS A 186 18.26 -14.54 -10.67
C LYS A 186 19.48 -13.62 -10.59
N GLY A 187 19.29 -12.30 -10.71
CA GLY A 187 20.36 -11.31 -10.61
C GLY A 187 20.79 -11.01 -9.17
N ARG A 188 19.98 -11.41 -8.18
CA ARG A 188 20.21 -11.10 -6.77
C ARG A 188 20.40 -12.41 -6.00
N GLN A 189 21.56 -12.59 -5.38
CA GLN A 189 21.83 -13.74 -4.49
C GLN A 189 21.19 -13.55 -3.10
N ALA A 190 20.00 -12.94 -3.06
CA ALA A 190 19.25 -12.70 -1.83
C ALA A 190 18.04 -13.64 -1.77
N PRO A 191 17.62 -14.03 -0.56
CA PRO A 191 16.37 -14.76 -0.39
C PRO A 191 15.19 -13.93 -0.89
N GLY A 192 14.21 -14.60 -1.51
CA GLY A 192 12.98 -14.03 -2.01
C GLY A 192 11.99 -15.13 -2.37
N SER A 193 10.73 -14.77 -2.60
CA SER A 193 9.66 -15.72 -2.90
C SER A 193 9.45 -15.87 -4.41
N GLN A 194 9.43 -17.12 -4.87
CA GLN A 194 9.01 -17.51 -6.22
C GLN A 194 7.54 -17.15 -6.46
N THR A 195 6.67 -17.34 -5.45
CA THR A 195 5.26 -16.95 -5.51
C THR A 195 5.10 -15.46 -5.81
N ILE A 196 5.83 -14.59 -5.10
CA ILE A 196 5.79 -13.15 -5.36
C ILE A 196 6.28 -12.82 -6.77
N ALA A 197 7.35 -13.47 -7.24
CA ALA A 197 7.84 -13.28 -8.61
C ALA A 197 6.81 -13.69 -9.67
N GLU A 198 6.03 -14.75 -9.43
CA GLU A 198 4.96 -15.21 -10.31
C GLU A 198 3.73 -14.30 -10.28
N LEU A 199 3.36 -13.77 -9.12
CA LEU A 199 2.30 -12.77 -8.98
C LEU A 199 2.62 -11.49 -9.75
N ILE A 200 3.86 -11.00 -9.65
CA ILE A 200 4.33 -9.83 -10.41
C ILE A 200 4.23 -10.11 -11.92
N LYS A 201 4.73 -11.25 -12.40
CA LYS A 201 4.64 -11.62 -13.83
C LYS A 201 3.21 -11.81 -14.33
N THR A 202 2.33 -12.31 -13.47
CA THR A 202 0.92 -12.59 -13.82
C THR A 202 0.14 -11.30 -13.99
N HIS A 203 0.31 -10.36 -13.06
CA HIS A 203 -0.49 -9.14 -13.03
C HIS A 203 0.18 -7.92 -13.70
N ASN A 204 1.49 -8.02 -13.99
CA ASN A 204 2.31 -6.99 -14.64
C ASN A 204 2.06 -5.58 -14.07
N PRO A 205 2.24 -5.37 -12.74
CA PRO A 205 2.17 -4.04 -12.19
C PRO A 205 3.27 -3.16 -12.78
N ARG A 206 3.08 -1.84 -12.79
CA ARG A 206 4.13 -0.92 -13.23
C ARG A 206 5.31 -0.95 -12.26
N VAL A 207 4.98 -0.94 -10.97
CA VAL A 207 5.93 -0.94 -9.86
C VAL A 207 5.49 -1.97 -8.82
N ALA A 208 6.44 -2.69 -8.24
CA ALA A 208 6.26 -3.49 -7.04
C ALA A 208 7.21 -2.96 -5.95
N VAL A 209 6.66 -2.33 -4.93
CA VAL A 209 7.40 -1.89 -3.75
C VAL A 209 7.52 -3.07 -2.79
N VAL A 210 8.74 -3.37 -2.35
CA VAL A 210 9.03 -4.50 -1.47
C VAL A 210 9.83 -4.07 -0.25
N ALA A 211 9.77 -4.85 0.82
CA ALA A 211 10.64 -4.64 1.97
C ALA A 211 12.09 -5.06 1.67
N GLY A 212 13.02 -4.49 2.44
CA GLY A 212 14.44 -4.83 2.43
C GLY A 212 15.25 -3.75 3.14
N ASP A 213 16.32 -4.16 3.82
CA ASP A 213 17.17 -3.25 4.61
C ASP A 213 17.88 -2.24 3.71
N GLU A 214 18.41 -2.73 2.59
CA GLU A 214 19.18 -1.95 1.61
C GLU A 214 18.31 -1.50 0.42
N PRO A 215 18.56 -0.29 -0.11
CA PRO A 215 17.86 0.24 -1.25
C PRO A 215 18.31 -0.47 -2.54
N TYR A 216 17.36 -0.81 -3.40
CA TYR A 216 17.64 -1.29 -4.75
C TYR A 216 16.42 -1.19 -5.66
N ASP A 217 16.67 -1.14 -6.96
CA ASP A 217 15.67 -1.40 -7.97
C ASP A 217 16.16 -2.46 -8.97
N GLU A 218 15.21 -3.17 -9.57
CA GLU A 218 15.48 -4.09 -10.65
C GLU A 218 14.25 -4.29 -11.54
N ARG A 219 14.44 -4.87 -12.73
CA ARG A 219 13.36 -5.19 -13.65
C ARG A 219 13.00 -6.66 -13.62
N LEU A 220 11.73 -6.95 -13.29
CA LEU A 220 11.13 -8.27 -13.45
C LEU A 220 10.12 -8.23 -14.59
N GLY A 221 10.58 -8.54 -15.81
CA GLY A 221 9.79 -8.28 -17.02
C GLY A 221 9.59 -6.76 -17.21
N PRO A 222 8.35 -6.27 -17.42
CA PRO A 222 8.08 -4.84 -17.53
C PRO A 222 8.02 -4.12 -16.17
N THR A 223 7.88 -4.85 -15.06
CA THR A 223 7.72 -4.29 -13.72
C THR A 223 9.04 -3.79 -13.16
N LEU A 224 9.05 -2.57 -12.60
CA LEU A 224 10.11 -2.09 -11.72
C LEU A 224 9.86 -2.60 -10.29
N VAL A 225 10.74 -3.45 -9.77
CA VAL A 225 10.74 -3.85 -8.37
C VAL A 225 11.61 -2.86 -7.61
N VAL A 226 11.12 -2.31 -6.51
CA VAL A 226 11.82 -1.29 -5.71
C VAL A 226 11.79 -1.70 -4.24
N SER A 227 12.96 -1.85 -3.63
CA SER A 227 13.10 -1.80 -2.17
C SER A 227 13.63 -0.43 -1.80
N PRO A 228 12.89 0.38 -1.03
CA PRO A 228 13.33 1.72 -0.65
C PRO A 228 14.42 1.71 0.42
N GLY A 229 14.70 0.56 1.05
CA GLY A 229 15.49 0.47 2.27
C GLY A 229 14.63 0.72 3.53
N ALA A 230 15.21 0.45 4.69
CA ALA A 230 14.54 0.69 5.97
C ALA A 230 14.40 2.19 6.26
N LEU A 231 13.17 2.65 6.45
CA LEU A 231 12.90 4.01 6.88
C LEU A 231 13.45 4.23 8.28
N ALA A 232 13.46 3.25 9.18
CA ALA A 232 14.15 3.35 10.47
C ALA A 232 15.64 3.74 10.35
N GLU A 233 16.28 3.47 9.21
CA GLU A 233 17.65 3.91 8.89
C GLU A 233 17.70 5.22 8.08
N GLY A 234 16.55 5.80 7.77
CA GLY A 234 16.40 7.08 7.06
C GLY A 234 16.24 6.94 5.57
N ARG A 235 16.17 5.71 5.05
CA ARG A 235 16.13 5.44 3.61
C ARG A 235 14.71 5.48 3.08
N TYR A 236 14.58 5.99 1.86
CA TYR A 236 13.33 5.97 1.11
C TYR A 236 13.63 6.05 -0.39
N ALA A 237 12.60 5.85 -1.22
CA ALA A 237 12.69 6.04 -2.65
C ALA A 237 11.57 6.94 -3.17
N THR A 238 11.88 7.78 -4.16
CA THR A 238 10.87 8.44 -4.99
C THR A 238 10.77 7.70 -6.32
N VAL A 239 9.56 7.34 -6.74
CA VAL A 239 9.33 6.54 -7.94
C VAL A 239 8.45 7.30 -8.93
N ALA A 240 8.96 7.48 -10.15
CA ALA A 240 8.21 8.02 -11.27
C ALA A 240 7.49 6.89 -12.02
N LEU A 241 6.17 6.78 -11.85
CA LEU A 241 5.34 5.67 -12.34
C LEU A 241 5.21 5.60 -13.87
N ASP A 242 5.38 6.72 -14.57
CA ASP A 242 5.30 6.77 -16.04
C ASP A 242 6.66 6.42 -16.69
N GLU A 243 7.77 6.79 -16.03
CA GLU A 243 9.14 6.54 -16.49
C GLU A 243 9.62 5.14 -16.06
N GLY A 244 9.10 4.63 -14.94
CA GLY A 244 9.58 3.40 -14.32
C GLY A 244 11.01 3.58 -13.79
N GLU A 245 11.25 4.70 -13.13
CA GLU A 245 12.54 5.04 -12.51
C GLU A 245 12.35 5.25 -11.01
N ALA A 246 13.31 4.76 -10.22
CA ALA A 246 13.38 4.98 -8.80
C ALA A 246 14.63 5.79 -8.47
N ARG A 247 14.48 6.74 -7.54
CA ARG A 247 15.58 7.51 -6.96
C ARG A 247 15.61 7.25 -5.46
N PHE A 248 16.76 6.82 -4.95
CA PHE A 248 16.97 6.55 -3.53
C PHE A 248 17.60 7.77 -2.85
N ASP A 249 17.08 8.10 -1.68
CA ASP A 249 17.57 9.21 -0.87
C ASP A 249 17.59 8.81 0.61
N THR A 250 18.20 9.65 1.43
CA THR A 250 18.23 9.50 2.89
C THR A 250 17.80 10.81 3.55
N LEU A 251 17.11 10.72 4.69
CA LEU A 251 16.66 11.86 5.49
C LEU A 251 17.81 12.64 6.12
#